data_AF-A0A7W8SW49-F1
#
_entry.id   AF-A0A7W8SW49-F1
#
_cell.length_a   1.000
_cell.length_b   1.000
_cell.length_c   1.000
_cell.angle_alpha   90.00
_cell.angle_beta   90.00
_cell.angle_gamma   90.00
#
_symmetry.space_group_name_H-M   'P 1'
#
loop_
_entity.id
_entity.type
_entity.pdbx_description
1 polymer ?
#
loop_
_entity_poly.entity_id
_entity_poly.type
_entity_poly.pdbx_seq_one_letter_code
_entity_poly.pdbx_strand_id
1 'polypeptide(L)'
;MRGINESSRKIGEIIGIINDIAAQTNILALNAAIEAARAGEQGRGFAVVAAEVRSLAKRSAQAAHEIRESITASVERVDHGSALVDHAGATMSQVVDAIQRLSILVVEISNAGAQQSVGMGQVGEAVNRMDETTQQNAALVEESAAAAESLRQQAANLVDCVAQFRF
;
A
#
# COMPACT_ATOMS: atom_id res chain seq x y z
N MET A 1 -15.83 -11.38 -7.16
CA MET A 1 -15.56 -11.94 -8.50
C MET A 1 -15.99 -13.40 -8.67
N ARG A 2 -15.88 -14.26 -7.64
CA ARG A 2 -16.35 -15.67 -7.70
C ARG A 2 -17.79 -15.83 -8.21
N GLY A 3 -18.73 -15.00 -7.74
CA GLY A 3 -20.12 -15.05 -8.21
C GLY A 3 -20.32 -14.64 -9.69
N ILE A 4 -19.46 -13.79 -10.23
CA ILE A 4 -19.49 -13.42 -11.67
C ILE A 4 -18.97 -14.60 -12.50
N ASN A 5 -17.84 -15.20 -12.10
CA ASN A 5 -17.28 -16.37 -12.78
C ASN A 5 -18.27 -17.55 -12.80
N GLU A 6 -18.93 -17.82 -11.67
CA GLU A 6 -19.97 -18.85 -11.55
C GLU A 6 -21.18 -18.56 -12.47
N SER A 7 -21.66 -17.32 -12.46
CA SER A 7 -22.77 -16.90 -13.32
C SER A 7 -22.41 -17.02 -14.80
N SER A 8 -21.19 -16.61 -15.19
CA SER A 8 -20.70 -16.72 -16.56
C SER A 8 -20.55 -18.18 -17.01
N ARG A 9 -20.08 -19.09 -16.15
CA ARG A 9 -20.06 -20.54 -16.46
C ARG A 9 -21.46 -21.08 -16.72
N LYS A 10 -22.42 -20.74 -15.85
CA LYS A 10 -23.81 -21.16 -16.01
C LYS A 10 -24.43 -20.64 -17.31
N ILE A 11 -24.11 -19.41 -17.70
CA ILE A 11 -24.50 -18.88 -19.01
C ILE A 11 -23.86 -19.71 -20.13
N GLY A 12 -22.58 -20.04 -20.05
CA GLY A 12 -21.88 -20.89 -21.02
C GLY A 12 -22.56 -22.25 -21.22
N GLU A 13 -22.97 -22.90 -20.13
CA GLU A 13 -23.73 -24.17 -20.17
C GLU A 13 -25.08 -24.01 -20.88
N ILE A 14 -25.84 -22.95 -20.56
CA ILE A 14 -27.13 -22.65 -21.20
C ILE A 14 -26.96 -22.41 -22.71
N ILE A 15 -25.92 -21.66 -23.11
CA ILE A 15 -25.59 -21.41 -24.51
C ILE A 15 -25.17 -22.70 -25.23
N GLY A 16 -24.53 -23.64 -24.53
CA GLY A 16 -24.30 -25.00 -25.02
C GLY A 16 -25.60 -25.71 -25.39
N ILE A 17 -26.55 -25.74 -24.47
CA ILE A 17 -27.88 -26.35 -24.69
C ILE A 17 -28.61 -25.68 -25.87
N ILE A 18 -28.56 -24.36 -25.99
CA ILE A 18 -29.19 -23.62 -27.11
C ILE A 18 -28.56 -24.02 -28.45
N ASN A 19 -27.24 -24.20 -28.51
CA ASN A 19 -26.55 -24.65 -29.72
C ASN A 19 -26.96 -26.08 -30.11
N ASP A 20 -27.14 -26.96 -29.13
CA ASP A 20 -27.60 -28.34 -29.36
C ASP A 20 -29.05 -28.36 -29.88
N ILE A 21 -29.93 -27.51 -29.33
CA ILE A 21 -31.30 -27.33 -29.82
C ILE A 21 -31.29 -26.80 -31.26
N ALA A 22 -30.41 -25.84 -31.59
CA ALA A 22 -30.28 -25.32 -32.94
C ALA A 22 -29.81 -26.41 -33.93
N ALA A 23 -28.85 -27.25 -33.53
CA ALA A 23 -28.37 -28.37 -34.32
C ALA A 23 -29.47 -29.42 -34.57
N GLN A 24 -30.21 -29.80 -33.53
CA GLN A 24 -31.37 -30.70 -33.64
C GLN A 24 -32.45 -30.10 -34.56
N THR A 25 -32.78 -28.82 -34.39
CA THR A 25 -33.76 -28.11 -35.24
C THR A 25 -33.34 -28.13 -36.72
N ASN A 26 -32.04 -27.94 -37.02
CA ASN A 26 -31.52 -28.02 -38.37
C ASN A 26 -31.62 -29.44 -38.96
N ILE A 27 -31.46 -30.49 -38.15
CA ILE A 27 -31.67 -31.89 -38.56
C ILE A 27 -33.15 -32.15 -38.83
N LEU A 28 -34.06 -31.73 -37.95
CA LEU A 28 -35.51 -31.87 -38.17
C LEU A 28 -35.97 -31.15 -39.44
N ALA A 29 -35.47 -29.93 -39.68
CA ALA A 29 -35.78 -29.17 -40.88
C ALA A 29 -35.27 -29.84 -42.17
N LEU A 30 -34.09 -30.48 -42.11
CA LEU A 30 -33.58 -31.27 -43.22
C LEU A 30 -34.47 -32.47 -43.52
N ASN A 31 -34.89 -33.22 -42.50
CA ASN A 31 -35.79 -34.36 -42.66
C ASN A 31 -37.15 -33.93 -43.24
N ALA A 32 -37.69 -32.80 -42.78
CA ALA A 32 -38.93 -32.23 -43.31
C ALA A 32 -38.79 -31.83 -44.79
N ALA A 33 -37.64 -31.27 -45.20
CA ALA A 33 -37.37 -30.95 -46.60
C ALA A 33 -37.30 -32.21 -47.49
N ILE A 34 -36.74 -33.31 -46.97
CA ILE A 34 -36.69 -34.61 -47.67
C ILE A 34 -38.10 -35.16 -47.87
N GLU A 35 -38.94 -35.15 -46.82
CA GLU A 35 -40.31 -35.68 -46.92
C GLU A 35 -41.19 -34.80 -47.82
N ALA A 36 -40.99 -33.49 -47.79
CA ALA A 36 -41.65 -32.55 -48.71
C ALA A 36 -41.28 -32.82 -50.18
N ALA A 37 -40.01 -33.13 -50.47
CA ALA A 37 -39.58 -33.54 -51.81
C ALA A 37 -40.22 -34.87 -52.23
N ARG A 38 -40.42 -35.80 -51.29
CA ARG A 38 -41.05 -37.10 -51.52
C ARG A 38 -42.54 -36.99 -51.85
N ALA A 39 -43.23 -35.99 -51.30
CA ALA A 39 -44.64 -35.69 -51.56
C ALA A 39 -44.90 -34.95 -52.90
N GLY A 40 -43.85 -34.59 -53.65
CA GLY A 40 -43.97 -33.92 -54.95
C GLY A 40 -44.69 -32.56 -54.86
N GLU A 41 -45.64 -32.29 -55.75
CA GLU A 41 -46.34 -30.99 -55.80
C GLU A 41 -47.13 -30.66 -54.53
N GLN A 42 -47.62 -31.68 -53.81
CA GLN A 42 -48.35 -31.48 -52.55
C GLN A 42 -47.44 -31.02 -51.39
N GLY A 43 -46.13 -31.24 -51.51
CA GLY A 43 -45.12 -30.88 -50.51
C GLY A 43 -44.53 -29.49 -50.67
N ARG A 44 -44.86 -28.72 -51.73
CA ARG A 44 -44.19 -27.43 -52.03
C ARG A 44 -44.27 -26.42 -50.89
N GLY A 45 -45.43 -26.31 -50.23
CA GLY A 45 -45.60 -25.44 -49.06
C GLY A 45 -44.72 -25.85 -47.87
N PHE A 46 -44.65 -27.16 -47.59
CA PHE A 46 -43.81 -27.71 -46.53
C PHE A 46 -42.32 -27.54 -46.81
N ALA A 47 -41.89 -27.63 -48.07
CA ALA A 47 -40.50 -27.43 -48.46
C ALA A 47 -40.01 -26.01 -48.15
N VAL A 48 -40.85 -24.98 -48.37
CA VAL A 48 -40.52 -23.58 -48.06
C VAL A 48 -40.39 -23.38 -46.55
N VAL A 49 -41.33 -23.90 -45.77
CA VAL A 49 -41.27 -23.81 -44.30
C VAL A 49 -40.03 -24.53 -43.77
N ALA A 50 -39.71 -25.72 -44.28
CA ALA A 50 -38.52 -26.47 -43.89
C ALA A 50 -37.22 -25.70 -44.20
N ALA A 51 -37.13 -25.01 -45.34
CA ALA A 51 -35.99 -24.17 -45.68
C ALA A 51 -35.84 -22.97 -44.72
N GLU A 52 -36.94 -22.31 -44.36
CA GLU A 52 -36.94 -21.18 -43.43
C GLU A 52 -36.53 -21.60 -42.01
N VAL A 53 -37.10 -22.72 -41.51
CA VAL A 53 -36.71 -23.29 -40.20
C VAL A 53 -35.24 -23.66 -40.18
N ARG A 54 -34.72 -24.22 -41.27
CA ARG A 54 -33.29 -24.56 -41.40
C ARG A 54 -32.40 -23.31 -41.37
N SER A 55 -32.82 -22.25 -42.05
CA SER A 55 -32.13 -20.96 -42.05
C SER A 55 -32.09 -20.36 -40.64
N LEU A 56 -33.23 -20.36 -39.94
CA LEU A 56 -33.34 -19.86 -38.56
C LEU A 56 -32.47 -20.67 -37.59
N ALA A 57 -32.45 -22.01 -37.73
CA ALA A 57 -31.61 -22.88 -36.92
C ALA A 57 -30.11 -22.58 -37.10
N LYS A 58 -29.65 -22.38 -38.35
CA LYS A 58 -28.26 -21.97 -38.62
C LYS A 58 -27.92 -20.60 -38.01
N ARG A 59 -28.81 -19.63 -38.13
CA ARG A 59 -28.65 -18.30 -37.51
C ARG A 59 -28.59 -18.38 -35.99
N SER A 60 -29.41 -19.23 -35.37
CA SER A 60 -29.40 -19.46 -33.93
C SER A 60 -28.10 -20.12 -33.46
N ALA A 61 -27.58 -21.11 -34.19
CA ALA A 61 -26.30 -21.74 -33.89
C ALA A 61 -25.13 -20.75 -33.98
N GLN A 62 -25.12 -19.88 -34.99
CA GLN A 62 -24.12 -18.83 -35.15
C GLN A 62 -24.16 -17.85 -33.97
N ALA A 63 -25.34 -17.35 -33.61
CA ALA A 63 -25.50 -16.43 -32.47
C ALA A 63 -25.08 -17.10 -31.14
N ALA A 64 -25.43 -18.37 -30.93
CA ALA A 64 -24.99 -19.12 -29.77
C ALA A 64 -23.46 -19.26 -29.72
N HIS A 65 -22.80 -19.40 -30.87
CA HIS A 65 -21.35 -19.44 -30.94
C HIS A 65 -20.70 -18.11 -30.55
N GLU A 66 -21.16 -16.99 -31.10
CA GLU A 66 -20.66 -15.65 -30.78
C GLU A 66 -20.84 -15.29 -29.30
N ILE A 67 -21.99 -15.67 -28.70
CA ILE A 67 -22.22 -15.47 -27.26
C ILE A 67 -21.25 -16.31 -26.45
N ARG A 68 -21.00 -17.56 -26.84
CA ARG A 68 -20.06 -18.45 -26.13
C ARG A 68 -18.65 -17.85 -26.11
N GLU A 69 -18.15 -17.38 -27.25
CA GLU A 69 -16.85 -16.71 -27.33
C GLU A 69 -16.77 -15.48 -26.43
N SER A 70 -17.80 -14.64 -26.45
CA SER A 70 -17.89 -13.44 -25.61
C SER A 70 -17.89 -13.75 -24.12
N ILE A 71 -18.57 -14.83 -23.72
CA ILE A 71 -18.61 -15.30 -22.33
C ILE A 71 -17.25 -15.85 -21.91
N THR A 72 -16.60 -16.66 -22.74
CA THR A 72 -15.24 -17.16 -22.46
C THR A 72 -14.26 -16.01 -22.26
N ALA A 73 -14.25 -15.03 -23.18
CA ALA A 73 -13.42 -13.84 -23.05
C ALA A 73 -13.74 -13.02 -21.78
N SER A 74 -15.01 -12.97 -21.37
CA SER A 74 -15.42 -12.30 -20.13
C SER A 74 -14.91 -13.03 -18.88
N VAL A 75 -14.95 -14.36 -18.86
CA VAL A 75 -14.41 -15.18 -17.77
C VAL A 75 -12.90 -14.95 -17.62
N GLU A 76 -12.15 -14.99 -18.71
CA GLU A 76 -10.70 -14.73 -18.70
C GLU A 76 -10.36 -13.33 -18.16
N ARG A 77 -11.11 -12.30 -18.58
CA ARG A 77 -10.92 -10.94 -18.07
C ARG A 77 -11.23 -10.81 -16.59
N VAL A 78 -12.28 -11.48 -16.11
CA VAL A 78 -12.63 -11.49 -14.68
C VAL A 78 -11.56 -12.20 -13.86
N ASP A 79 -11.02 -13.31 -14.34
CA ASP A 79 -9.96 -14.04 -13.64
C ASP A 79 -8.67 -13.24 -13.56
N HIS A 80 -8.27 -12.59 -14.67
CA HIS A 80 -7.13 -11.67 -14.67
C HIS A 80 -7.37 -10.47 -13.73
N GLY A 81 -8.57 -9.89 -13.76
CA GLY A 81 -8.96 -8.82 -12.84
C GLY A 81 -8.92 -9.26 -11.38
N SER A 82 -9.31 -10.49 -11.07
CA SER A 82 -9.27 -11.04 -9.72
C SER A 82 -7.83 -11.14 -9.23
N ALA A 83 -6.92 -11.67 -10.05
CA ALA A 83 -5.51 -11.77 -9.69
C ALA A 83 -4.87 -10.39 -9.42
N LEU A 84 -5.21 -9.38 -10.21
CA LEU A 84 -4.73 -8.00 -9.99
C LEU A 84 -5.25 -7.43 -8.66
N VAL A 85 -6.53 -7.65 -8.35
CA VAL A 85 -7.13 -7.18 -7.09
C VAL A 85 -6.52 -7.91 -5.89
N ASP A 86 -6.25 -9.22 -6.00
CA ASP A 86 -5.58 -9.98 -4.95
C ASP A 86 -4.16 -9.45 -4.69
N HIS A 87 -3.42 -9.14 -5.77
CA HIS A 87 -2.09 -8.53 -5.65
C HIS A 87 -2.15 -7.13 -5.02
N ALA A 88 -3.10 -6.29 -5.44
CA ALA A 88 -3.33 -4.99 -4.83
C ALA A 88 -3.69 -5.11 -3.34
N GLY A 89 -4.50 -6.11 -2.96
CA GLY A 89 -4.84 -6.42 -1.59
C GLY A 89 -3.62 -6.79 -0.74
N ALA A 90 -2.73 -7.63 -1.27
CA ALA A 90 -1.48 -7.99 -0.59
C ALA A 90 -0.59 -6.76 -0.37
N THR A 91 -0.44 -5.91 -1.39
CA THR A 91 0.33 -4.65 -1.28
C THR A 91 -0.27 -3.71 -0.25
N MET A 92 -1.60 -3.55 -0.21
CA MET A 92 -2.25 -2.75 0.82
C MET A 92 -2.03 -3.30 2.23
N SER A 93 -2.00 -4.63 2.40
CA SER A 93 -1.66 -5.25 3.68
C SER A 93 -0.23 -4.92 4.12
N GLN A 94 0.73 -4.88 3.18
CA GLN A 94 2.10 -4.47 3.47
C GLN A 94 2.19 -2.99 3.87
N VAL A 95 1.39 -2.13 3.22
CA VAL A 95 1.30 -0.71 3.58
C VAL A 95 0.76 -0.53 5.00
N VAL A 96 -0.27 -1.28 5.38
CA VAL A 96 -0.82 -1.24 6.75
C VAL A 96 0.22 -1.68 7.79
N ASP A 97 0.97 -2.77 7.53
CA ASP A 97 2.05 -3.23 8.42
C ASP A 97 3.16 -2.16 8.54
N ALA A 98 3.54 -1.54 7.43
CA ALA A 98 4.54 -0.46 7.44
C ALA A 98 4.07 0.75 8.26
N ILE A 99 2.80 1.13 8.17
CA ILE A 99 2.22 2.22 8.96
C ILE A 99 2.19 1.87 10.44
N GLN A 100 1.89 0.62 10.81
CA GLN A 100 1.94 0.17 12.21
C GLN A 100 3.35 0.28 12.79
N ARG A 101 4.37 -0.16 12.04
CA ARG A 101 5.77 0.00 12.45
C ARG A 101 6.17 1.47 12.57
N LEU A 102 5.74 2.30 11.63
CA LEU A 102 5.98 3.76 11.69
C LEU A 102 5.37 4.36 12.95
N SER A 103 4.17 3.94 13.33
CA SER A 103 3.52 4.39 14.56
C SER A 103 4.32 4.03 15.81
N ILE A 104 4.90 2.83 15.87
CA ILE A 104 5.77 2.41 16.98
C ILE A 104 7.02 3.30 17.03
N LEU A 105 7.67 3.53 15.89
CA LEU A 105 8.86 4.39 15.81
C LEU A 105 8.58 5.82 16.28
N VAL A 106 7.42 6.40 15.95
CA VAL A 106 7.04 7.74 16.42
C VAL A 106 6.92 7.79 17.94
N VAL A 107 6.35 6.75 18.57
CA VAL A 107 6.29 6.64 20.02
C VAL A 107 7.69 6.54 20.64
N GLU A 108 8.56 5.73 20.05
CA GLU A 108 9.97 5.61 20.50
C GLU A 108 10.72 6.94 20.38
N ILE A 109 10.57 7.67 19.27
CA ILE A 109 11.17 9.00 19.09
C ILE A 109 10.64 9.99 20.12
N SER A 110 9.33 9.97 20.40
CA SER A 110 8.73 10.86 21.41
C SER A 110 9.30 10.59 22.80
N ASN A 111 9.44 9.31 23.17
CA ASN A 111 10.05 8.90 24.44
C ASN A 111 11.53 9.29 24.53
N ALA A 112 12.29 9.05 23.46
CA ALA A 112 13.70 9.44 23.37
C ALA A 112 13.87 10.97 23.49
N GLY A 113 12.98 11.74 22.84
CA GLY A 113 12.95 13.19 22.93
C GLY A 113 12.66 13.69 24.35
N ALA A 114 11.73 13.05 25.06
CA ALA A 114 11.45 13.37 26.46
C ALA A 114 12.67 13.09 27.36
N GLN A 115 13.33 11.94 27.19
CA GLN A 115 14.53 11.60 27.94
C GLN A 115 15.69 12.55 27.64
N GLN A 116 15.86 12.93 26.36
CA GLN A 116 16.87 13.90 25.96
C GLN A 116 16.62 15.28 26.58
N SER A 117 15.35 15.71 26.66
CA SER A 117 14.99 16.97 27.31
C SER A 117 15.38 16.99 28.79
N VAL A 118 15.13 15.89 29.51
CA VAL A 118 15.59 15.73 30.90
C VAL A 118 17.12 15.81 31.00
N GLY A 119 17.84 15.11 30.11
CA GLY A 119 19.31 15.15 30.06
C GLY A 119 19.85 16.56 29.77
N MET A 120 19.21 17.31 28.88
CA MET A 120 19.57 18.70 28.61
C MET A 120 19.37 19.60 29.82
N GLY A 121 18.33 19.37 30.63
CA GLY A 121 18.13 20.06 31.91
C GLY A 121 19.29 19.85 32.89
N GLN A 122 19.76 18.60 33.01
CA GLN A 122 20.91 18.25 33.86
C GLN A 122 22.22 18.89 33.36
N VAL A 123 22.44 18.90 32.04
CA VAL A 123 23.58 19.59 31.42
C VAL A 123 23.53 21.09 31.72
N GLY A 124 22.36 21.71 31.57
CA GLY A 124 22.17 23.13 31.88
C GLY A 124 22.50 23.46 33.34
N GLU A 125 22.06 22.62 34.28
CA GLU A 125 22.39 22.80 35.70
C GLU A 125 23.89 22.67 35.97
N ALA A 126 24.55 21.68 35.35
CA ALA A 126 26.00 21.49 35.49
C ALA A 126 26.79 22.70 34.94
N VAL A 127 26.37 23.25 33.80
CA VAL A 127 26.98 24.45 33.20
C VAL A 127 26.81 25.66 34.13
N ASN A 128 25.64 25.85 34.74
CA ASN A 128 25.43 26.95 35.68
C ASN A 128 26.36 26.83 36.91
N ARG A 129 26.51 25.63 37.48
CA ARG A 129 27.45 25.42 38.60
C ARG A 129 28.91 25.65 38.19
N MET A 130 29.27 25.27 36.97
CA MET A 130 30.61 25.54 36.43
C MET A 130 30.85 27.05 36.28
N ASP A 131 29.84 27.81 35.85
CA ASP A 131 29.91 29.27 35.76
C ASP A 131 30.09 29.90 37.14
N GLU A 132 29.29 29.50 38.14
CA GLU A 132 29.44 29.94 39.53
C GLU A 132 30.85 29.68 40.08
N THR A 133 31.38 28.48 39.86
CA THR A 133 32.73 28.11 40.31
C THR A 133 33.80 28.94 39.57
N THR A 134 33.59 29.22 38.29
CA THR A 134 34.50 30.04 37.48
C THR A 134 34.52 31.49 38.00
N GLN A 135 33.36 32.05 38.34
CA GLN A 135 33.26 33.38 38.94
C GLN A 135 33.90 33.42 40.34
N GLN A 136 33.70 32.40 41.18
CA GLN A 136 34.38 32.29 42.47
C GLN A 136 35.90 32.23 42.31
N ASN A 137 36.40 31.45 41.34
CA ASN A 137 37.83 31.37 41.06
C ASN A 137 38.40 32.73 40.62
N ALA A 138 37.66 33.49 39.81
CA ALA A 138 38.07 34.84 39.43
C ALA A 138 38.16 35.77 40.65
N ALA A 139 37.15 35.76 41.52
CA ALA A 139 37.16 36.55 42.76
C ALA A 139 38.30 36.15 43.71
N LEU A 140 38.56 34.85 43.88
CA LEU A 140 39.68 34.34 44.67
C LEU A 140 41.04 34.76 44.10
N VAL A 141 41.18 34.84 42.78
CA VAL A 141 42.40 35.32 42.14
C VAL A 141 42.60 36.81 42.40
N GLU A 142 41.53 37.62 42.33
CA GLU A 142 41.60 39.05 42.68
C GLU A 142 41.99 39.26 44.16
N GLU A 143 41.37 38.51 45.07
CA GLU A 143 41.69 38.57 46.50
C GLU A 143 43.14 38.13 46.77
N SER A 144 43.59 37.06 46.11
CA SER A 144 44.96 36.57 46.22
C SER A 144 45.98 37.57 45.69
N ALA A 145 45.68 38.26 44.59
CA ALA A 145 46.53 39.33 44.05
C ALA A 145 46.63 40.52 45.01
N ALA A 146 45.51 40.92 45.63
CA ALA A 146 45.49 41.97 46.65
C ALA A 146 46.28 41.58 47.91
N ALA A 147 46.13 40.33 48.37
CA ALA A 147 46.88 39.80 49.51
C ALA A 147 48.40 39.76 49.22
N ALA A 148 48.78 39.31 48.02
CA ALA A 148 50.18 39.30 47.58
C ALA A 148 50.78 40.72 47.56
N GLU A 149 50.02 41.71 47.08
CA GLU A 149 50.46 43.11 47.07
C GLU A 149 50.60 43.69 48.48
N SER A 150 49.66 43.37 49.39
CA SER A 150 49.75 43.76 50.80
C SER A 150 50.99 43.15 51.49
N LEU A 151 51.26 41.86 51.25
CA LEU A 151 52.45 41.19 51.77
C LEU A 151 53.74 41.80 51.20
N ARG A 152 53.75 42.16 49.91
CA ARG A 152 54.87 42.87 49.27
C ARG A 152 55.14 44.21 49.95
N GLN A 153 54.09 44.99 50.25
CA GLN A 153 54.23 46.27 50.95
C GLN A 153 54.71 46.10 52.40
N GLN A 154 54.20 45.12 53.13
CA GLN A 154 54.66 44.83 54.51
C GLN A 154 56.13 44.41 54.53
N ALA A 155 56.56 43.57 53.58
CA ALA A 155 57.96 43.19 53.43
C ALA A 155 58.86 44.39 53.14
N ALA A 156 58.44 45.30 52.25
CA ALA A 156 59.17 46.55 51.97
C ALA A 156 59.32 47.42 53.23
N ASN A 157 58.22 47.63 53.98
CA ASN A 157 58.24 48.40 55.22
C ASN A 157 59.18 47.79 56.28
N LEU A 158 59.24 46.45 56.39
CA LEU A 158 60.16 45.75 57.29
C LEU A 158 61.62 45.97 56.90
N VAL A 159 61.94 45.92 55.60
CA VAL A 159 63.29 46.21 55.08
C VAL A 159 63.69 47.64 55.41
N ASP A 160 62.79 48.61 55.20
CA ASP A 160 63.02 50.03 55.51
C ASP A 160 63.26 50.25 57.01
N CYS A 161 62.47 49.61 57.88
CA CYS A 161 62.69 49.65 59.33
C CYS A 161 64.07 49.11 59.72
N VAL A 162 64.48 47.95 59.20
CA VAL A 162 65.82 47.37 59.48
C VAL A 162 66.94 48.29 58.96
N ALA A 163 66.74 48.96 57.83
CA ALA A 163 67.70 49.91 57.29
C ALA A 163 67.95 51.11 58.22
N GLN A 164 66.96 51.56 58.98
CA GLN A 164 67.13 52.63 60.00
C GLN A 164 68.01 52.20 61.19
N PHE A 165 68.13 50.90 61.45
CA PHE A 165 68.98 50.35 62.52
C PHE A 165 70.40 49.98 62.06
N ARG A 166 70.72 50.16 60.77
CA ARG A 166 72.10 50.11 60.28
C ARG A 166 72.81 51.44 60.61
N PHE A 167 73.45 51.47 61.77
CA PHE A 167 74.52 52.43 62.12
C PHE A 167 75.89 51.85 61.77
#